data_AF-A0A3C0QD22-F1
#
_entry.id   AF-A0A3C0QD22-F1
#
_cell.length_a   1.000
_cell.length_b   1.000
_cell.length_c   1.000
_cell.angle_alpha   90.00
_cell.angle_beta   90.00
_cell.angle_gamma   90.00
#
_symmetry.space_group_name_H-M   'P 1'
#
loop_
_entity.id
_entity.type
_entity.pdbx_description
1 polymer ?
#
loop_
_entity_poly.entity_id
_entity_poly.type
_entity_poly.pdbx_seq_one_letter_code
_entity_poly.pdbx_strand_id
1 'polypeptide(L)'
;MNNKRYLARNRVLPFLLVLGLLAYQYYFQDQQSTDNNVAVGNNAVQQAYANQRSGQWLETSGRVSRVLRDDNEGSRHQKFILEIDGGHTVMVAHNIDLAERIPVRRGLTLAVRGKYEWNDRGGVIHWTHHDPDGRTQGGWIMLDNVSYQ
;
A
#
# COMPACT_ATOMS: atom_id res chain seq x y z
N MET A 1 13.02 -70.81 -3.76
CA MET A 1 12.15 -69.61 -3.80
C MET A 1 12.62 -68.66 -2.71
N ASN A 2 13.02 -67.43 -3.06
CA ASN A 2 12.88 -66.18 -2.28
C ASN A 2 13.88 -65.11 -2.77
N ASN A 3 13.42 -64.27 -3.70
CA ASN A 3 14.16 -63.10 -4.17
C ASN A 3 13.85 -61.92 -3.23
N LYS A 4 14.78 -61.59 -2.31
CA LYS A 4 14.70 -60.32 -1.57
C LYS A 4 15.14 -59.18 -2.49
N ARG A 5 14.16 -58.51 -3.10
CA ARG A 5 14.37 -57.25 -3.83
C ARG A 5 14.75 -56.16 -2.81
N TYR A 6 16.01 -55.73 -2.84
CA TYR A 6 16.44 -54.52 -2.13
C TYR A 6 15.84 -53.31 -2.86
N LEU A 7 14.89 -52.62 -2.22
CA LEU A 7 14.44 -51.30 -2.64
C LEU A 7 15.61 -50.34 -2.43
N ALA A 8 16.22 -49.90 -3.53
CA ALA A 8 17.23 -48.85 -3.49
C ALA A 8 16.59 -47.59 -2.88
N ARG A 9 17.09 -47.18 -1.71
CA ARG A 9 16.62 -45.97 -1.02
C ARG A 9 16.98 -44.76 -1.89
N ASN A 10 15.99 -44.16 -2.54
CA ASN A 10 16.17 -42.97 -3.39
C ASN A 10 16.78 -41.82 -2.58
N ARG A 11 18.10 -41.65 -2.70
CA ARG A 11 18.86 -40.58 -2.03
C ARG A 11 18.62 -39.19 -2.63
N VAL A 12 17.82 -39.08 -3.69
CA VAL A 12 17.50 -37.82 -4.40
C VAL A 12 16.39 -37.02 -3.69
N LEU A 13 15.44 -37.71 -3.05
CA LEU A 13 14.33 -37.07 -2.33
C LEU A 13 14.76 -36.05 -1.26
N PRO A 14 15.77 -36.32 -0.39
CA PRO A 14 16.21 -35.32 0.57
C PRO A 14 16.82 -34.07 -0.09
N PHE A 15 17.47 -34.20 -1.26
CA PHE A 15 18.03 -33.04 -1.97
C PHE A 15 16.94 -32.14 -2.57
N LEU A 16 15.86 -32.72 -3.09
CA LEU A 16 14.73 -31.93 -3.60
C LEU A 16 13.97 -31.22 -2.48
N LEU A 17 13.87 -31.84 -1.29
CA LEU A 17 13.29 -31.20 -0.11
C LEU A 17 14.16 -30.04 0.39
N VAL A 18 15.49 -30.21 0.40
CA VAL A 18 16.43 -29.13 0.77
C VAL A 18 16.39 -28.01 -0.25
N LEU A 19 16.39 -28.30 -1.56
CA LEU A 19 16.25 -27.29 -2.62
C LEU A 19 14.91 -26.56 -2.54
N GLY A 20 13.82 -27.28 -2.26
CA GLY A 20 12.50 -26.69 -2.02
C GLY A 20 12.49 -25.80 -0.78
N LEU A 21 13.14 -26.22 0.32
CA LEU A 21 13.28 -25.40 1.53
C LEU A 21 14.13 -24.16 1.28
N LEU A 22 15.23 -24.27 0.54
CA LEU A 22 16.10 -23.15 0.19
C LEU A 22 15.38 -22.16 -0.75
N ALA A 23 14.64 -22.65 -1.74
CA ALA A 23 13.82 -21.83 -2.61
C ALA A 23 12.68 -21.14 -1.83
N TYR A 24 12.04 -21.86 -0.91
CA TYR A 24 11.03 -21.30 -0.01
C TYR A 24 11.64 -20.23 0.91
N GLN A 25 12.77 -20.50 1.56
CA GLN A 25 13.49 -19.54 2.39
C GLN A 25 13.92 -18.30 1.59
N TYR A 26 14.41 -18.47 0.36
CA TYR A 26 14.73 -17.37 -0.55
C TYR A 26 13.50 -16.51 -0.89
N TYR A 27 12.38 -17.15 -1.22
CA TYR A 27 11.12 -16.46 -1.51
C TYR A 27 10.53 -15.76 -0.29
N PHE A 28 10.71 -16.33 0.91
CA PHE A 28 10.26 -15.76 2.18
C PHE A 28 11.17 -14.60 2.64
N GLN A 29 12.45 -14.62 2.30
CA GLN A 29 13.41 -13.56 2.65
C GLN A 29 13.09 -12.23 1.95
N ASP A 30 12.51 -12.27 0.74
CA ASP A 30 12.01 -11.07 0.03
C ASP A 30 10.83 -10.40 0.77
N GLN A 31 10.13 -11.13 1.65
CA GLN A 31 9.00 -10.62 2.44
C GLN A 31 9.40 -10.09 3.83
N GLN A 32 10.66 -10.26 4.25
CA GLN A 32 11.11 -9.99 5.63
C GLN A 32 12.37 -9.12 5.72
N SER A 33 12.41 -8.01 4.97
CA SER A 33 13.44 -6.97 5.13
C SER A 33 12.88 -5.71 5.81
N THR A 34 12.82 -5.77 7.13
CA THR A 34 12.79 -4.65 8.10
C THR A 34 13.79 -5.06 9.17
N ASP A 35 14.83 -4.34 9.58
CA ASP A 35 15.03 -2.92 9.84
C ASP A 35 16.56 -2.73 10.02
N ASN A 36 17.09 -1.50 9.81
CA ASN A 36 18.35 -0.95 10.37
C ASN A 36 18.97 0.15 9.46
N ASN A 37 18.17 1.07 8.92
CA ASN A 37 18.64 2.37 8.42
C ASN A 37 17.53 3.42 8.54
N VAL A 38 17.25 3.83 9.77
CA VAL A 38 16.47 5.03 10.07
C VAL A 38 17.31 6.23 9.65
N ALA A 39 17.12 6.74 8.42
CA ALA A 39 17.35 8.13 7.99
C ALA A 39 17.33 8.35 6.45
N VAL A 40 16.78 7.43 5.65
CA VAL A 40 16.35 7.74 4.27
C VAL A 40 14.95 7.15 4.12
N GLY A 41 13.94 8.01 4.17
CA GLY A 41 12.54 7.64 4.41
C GLY A 41 11.99 6.55 3.49
N ASN A 42 11.67 5.39 4.07
CA ASN A 42 10.89 4.34 3.44
C ASN A 42 9.43 4.79 3.31
N ASN A 43 9.16 5.75 2.41
CA ASN A 43 7.81 6.15 2.12
C ASN A 43 7.16 5.06 1.25
N ALA A 44 6.20 4.31 1.82
CA ALA A 44 5.56 3.18 1.15
C ALA A 44 4.89 3.56 -0.19
N VAL A 45 4.43 4.82 -0.32
CA VAL A 45 3.88 5.34 -1.59
C VAL A 45 4.98 5.48 -2.63
N GLN A 46 6.16 5.97 -2.28
CA GLN A 46 7.30 6.02 -3.22
C GLN A 46 7.73 4.64 -3.68
N GLN A 47 7.76 3.67 -2.76
CA GLN A 47 8.09 2.29 -3.10
C GLN A 47 7.04 1.67 -4.02
N ALA A 48 5.75 1.89 -3.74
CA ALA A 48 4.66 1.45 -4.61
C ALA A 48 4.73 2.11 -5.99
N TYR A 49 5.09 3.41 -6.04
CA TYR A 49 5.29 4.14 -7.28
C TYR A 49 6.45 3.61 -8.11
N ALA A 50 7.64 3.46 -7.51
CA ALA A 50 8.85 2.98 -8.17
C ALA A 50 8.66 1.57 -8.74
N ASN A 51 7.90 0.73 -8.04
CA ASN A 51 7.61 -0.64 -8.47
C ASN A 51 6.32 -0.78 -9.31
N GLN A 52 5.65 0.33 -9.62
CA GLN A 52 4.38 0.36 -10.36
C GLN A 52 3.30 -0.56 -9.77
N ARG A 53 3.23 -0.65 -8.44
CA ARG A 53 2.31 -1.54 -7.72
C ARG A 53 1.03 -0.83 -7.37
N SER A 54 -0.07 -1.36 -7.86
CA SER A 54 -1.44 -0.94 -7.55
C SER A 54 -2.08 -1.80 -6.46
N GLY A 55 -3.23 -1.36 -5.97
CA GLY A 55 -4.11 -2.14 -5.10
C GLY A 55 -3.66 -2.31 -3.66
N GLN A 56 -2.64 -1.56 -3.21
CA GLN A 56 -2.07 -1.66 -1.87
C GLN A 56 -2.78 -0.71 -0.91
N TRP A 57 -3.12 -1.16 0.30
CA TRP A 57 -3.52 -0.25 1.38
C TRP A 57 -2.29 0.40 1.99
N LEU A 58 -2.19 1.73 1.88
CA LEU A 58 -1.04 2.49 2.33
C LEU A 58 -1.47 3.59 3.29
N GLU A 59 -0.56 3.90 4.21
CA GLU A 59 -0.62 5.06 5.08
C GLU A 59 0.53 6.00 4.72
N THR A 60 0.22 7.28 4.63
CA THR A 60 1.24 8.32 4.43
C THR A 60 0.80 9.62 5.06
N SER A 61 1.75 10.52 5.27
CA SER A 61 1.46 11.89 5.69
C SER A 61 2.22 12.85 4.81
N GLY A 62 1.70 14.06 4.69
CA GLY A 62 2.32 15.06 3.86
C GLY A 62 1.60 16.38 3.91
N ARG A 63 2.14 17.33 3.16
CA ARG A 63 1.61 18.68 3.05
C ARG A 63 0.75 18.80 1.79
N VAL A 64 -0.43 19.37 1.91
CA VAL A 64 -1.31 19.66 0.77
C VAL A 64 -0.63 20.71 -0.10
N SER A 65 -0.12 20.31 -1.26
CA SER A 65 0.58 21.20 -2.20
C SER A 65 -0.41 21.92 -3.13
N ARG A 66 -1.56 21.30 -3.41
CA ARG A 66 -2.62 21.86 -4.25
C ARG A 66 -3.99 21.29 -3.89
N VAL A 67 -5.01 22.14 -3.81
CA VAL A 67 -6.42 21.71 -3.78
C VAL A 67 -6.96 21.78 -5.20
N LEU A 68 -7.62 20.72 -5.66
CA LEU A 68 -8.20 20.63 -7.00
C LEU A 68 -9.71 20.91 -6.94
N ARG A 69 -10.32 21.11 -8.11
CA ARG A 69 -11.79 21.10 -8.21
C ARG A 69 -12.30 19.71 -7.84
N ASP A 70 -13.46 19.69 -7.17
CA ASP A 70 -14.16 18.44 -6.91
C ASP A 70 -14.51 17.74 -8.22
N ASP A 71 -14.44 16.43 -8.18
CA ASP A 71 -15.05 15.58 -9.18
C ASP A 71 -16.53 15.41 -8.86
N ASN A 72 -17.39 15.67 -9.84
CA ASN A 72 -18.84 15.49 -9.68
C ASN A 72 -19.42 14.55 -10.73
N GLU A 73 -18.58 13.85 -11.50
CA GLU A 73 -19.01 12.82 -12.43
C GLU A 73 -19.10 11.47 -11.70
N GLY A 74 -20.30 10.90 -11.58
CA GLY A 74 -20.53 9.72 -10.76
C GLY A 74 -20.52 10.03 -9.26
N SER A 75 -19.88 9.19 -8.44
CA SER A 75 -19.68 9.50 -7.01
C SER A 75 -18.79 10.74 -6.87
N ARG A 76 -19.19 11.67 -6.01
CA ARG A 76 -18.50 12.93 -5.82
C ARG A 76 -17.20 12.72 -5.06
N HIS A 77 -16.12 13.34 -5.53
CA HIS A 77 -14.81 13.26 -4.89
C HIS A 77 -14.20 14.64 -4.66
N GLN A 78 -13.77 14.91 -3.43
CA GLN A 78 -12.83 15.98 -3.14
C GLN A 78 -11.42 15.53 -3.53
N LYS A 79 -10.74 16.33 -4.36
CA LYS A 79 -9.41 16.02 -4.86
C LYS A 79 -8.36 17.03 -4.41
N PHE A 80 -7.19 16.54 -3.99
CA PHE A 80 -6.04 17.38 -3.68
C PHE A 80 -4.74 16.61 -3.88
N ILE A 81 -3.63 17.34 -4.04
CA ILE A 81 -2.29 16.78 -4.18
C ILE A 81 -1.58 16.89 -2.83
N LEU A 82 -1.07 15.76 -2.36
CA LEU A 82 -0.24 15.64 -1.17
C LEU A 82 1.22 15.53 -1.61
N GLU A 83 2.06 16.43 -1.13
CA GLU A 83 3.52 16.33 -1.20
C GLU A 83 3.97 15.60 0.06
N ILE A 84 4.52 14.40 -0.13
CA ILE A 84 5.02 13.55 0.97
C ILE A 84 6.53 13.70 1.10
N ASP A 85 7.11 13.16 2.17
CA ASP A 85 8.56 13.16 2.38
C ASP A 85 9.29 12.67 1.13
N GLY A 86 10.45 13.25 0.82
CA GLY A 86 11.22 12.96 -0.40
C GLY A 86 10.70 13.65 -1.67
N GLY A 87 9.66 14.50 -1.58
CA GLY A 87 9.18 15.34 -2.68
C GLY A 87 8.28 14.62 -3.68
N HIS A 88 7.98 13.35 -3.45
CA HIS A 88 6.97 12.62 -4.23
C HIS A 88 5.60 13.25 -4.02
N THR A 89 4.77 13.24 -5.07
CA THR A 89 3.41 13.75 -4.97
C THR A 89 2.42 12.65 -5.29
N VAL A 90 1.34 12.58 -4.51
CA VAL A 90 0.24 11.64 -4.73
C VAL A 90 -1.08 12.40 -4.69
N MET A 91 -2.01 12.05 -5.58
CA MET A 91 -3.36 12.61 -5.53
C MET A 91 -4.18 11.86 -4.49
N VAL A 92 -4.91 12.57 -3.64
CA VAL A 92 -5.95 11.98 -2.78
C VAL A 92 -7.30 12.26 -3.42
N ALA A 93 -8.11 11.21 -3.60
CA ALA A 93 -9.48 11.26 -4.10
C ALA A 93 -10.43 10.78 -3.00
N HIS A 94 -10.94 11.73 -2.21
CA HIS A 94 -11.80 11.47 -1.05
C HIS A 94 -13.27 11.50 -1.47
N ASN A 95 -13.98 10.37 -1.36
CA ASN A 95 -15.38 10.28 -1.75
C ASN A 95 -16.27 11.01 -0.72
N ILE A 96 -16.85 12.14 -1.12
CA ILE A 96 -17.67 13.01 -0.27
C ILE A 96 -19.17 12.64 -0.28
N ASP A 97 -19.54 11.55 -0.95
CA ASP A 97 -20.83 10.91 -0.76
C ASP A 97 -20.82 9.93 0.41
N LEU A 98 -19.65 9.39 0.75
CA LEU A 98 -19.47 8.37 1.79
C LEU A 98 -18.89 8.93 3.10
N ALA A 99 -18.15 10.04 3.03
CA ALA A 99 -17.51 10.67 4.17
C ALA A 99 -17.68 12.19 4.14
N GLU A 100 -17.49 12.84 5.29
CA GLU A 100 -17.58 14.30 5.40
C GLU A 100 -16.44 14.98 4.61
N ARG A 101 -16.80 16.03 3.86
CA ARG A 101 -15.83 16.88 3.17
C ARG A 101 -14.86 17.51 4.17
N ILE A 102 -13.57 17.48 3.82
CA ILE A 102 -12.50 17.94 4.69
C ILE A 102 -12.20 19.42 4.38
N PRO A 103 -11.95 20.28 5.38
CA PRO A 103 -11.58 21.69 5.17
C PRO A 103 -10.13 21.86 4.69
N VAL A 104 -9.67 21.05 3.74
CA VAL A 104 -8.28 21.10 3.23
C VAL A 104 -7.96 22.44 2.58
N ARG A 105 -6.75 22.92 2.86
CA ARG A 105 -6.16 24.13 2.27
C ARG A 105 -4.70 23.85 1.96
N ARG A 106 -4.16 24.56 0.96
CA ARG A 106 -2.73 24.48 0.65
C ARG A 106 -1.90 24.80 1.89
N GLY A 107 -0.88 23.99 2.14
CA GLY A 107 0.03 24.13 3.27
C GLY A 107 -0.37 23.35 4.52
N LEU A 108 -1.60 22.82 4.60
CA LEU A 108 -1.98 21.94 5.71
C LEU A 108 -1.22 20.61 5.63
N THR A 109 -0.85 20.08 6.80
CA THR A 109 -0.32 18.72 6.94
C THR A 109 -1.45 17.81 7.39
N LEU A 110 -1.58 16.65 6.76
CA LEU A 110 -2.54 15.63 7.14
C LEU A 110 -1.93 14.24 6.95
N ALA A 111 -2.52 13.25 7.62
CA ALA A 111 -2.25 11.85 7.35
C ALA A 111 -3.42 11.22 6.60
N VAL A 112 -3.14 10.25 5.75
CA VAL A 112 -4.14 9.54 4.96
C VAL A 112 -3.85 8.05 4.98
N ARG A 113 -4.91 7.27 5.13
CA ARG A 113 -4.94 5.84 4.86
C ARG A 113 -5.91 5.59 3.73
N GLY A 114 -5.48 4.85 2.72
CA GLY A 114 -6.34 4.51 1.59
C GLY A 114 -5.71 3.45 0.71
N LYS A 115 -6.44 3.05 -0.32
CA LYS A 115 -5.92 2.16 -1.35
C LYS A 115 -5.17 2.98 -2.40
N TYR A 116 -3.96 2.57 -2.72
CA TYR A 116 -3.10 3.23 -3.69
C TYR A 116 -3.23 2.59 -5.07
N GLU A 117 -3.34 3.43 -6.09
CA GLU A 117 -3.36 3.05 -7.49
C GLU A 117 -2.28 3.80 -8.26
N TRP A 118 -1.47 3.06 -9.03
CA TRP A 118 -0.38 3.64 -9.80
C TRP A 118 -0.87 4.42 -11.03
N ASN A 119 -0.17 5.50 -11.36
CA ASN A 119 -0.22 6.18 -12.65
C ASN A 119 1.11 6.90 -12.90
N ASP A 120 1.31 7.46 -14.08
CA ASP A 120 2.51 8.22 -14.49
C ASP A 120 2.64 9.61 -13.83
N ARG A 121 1.73 9.97 -12.91
CA ARG A 121 1.67 11.26 -12.18
C ARG A 121 1.86 11.11 -10.68
N GLY A 122 2.45 10.00 -10.23
CA GLY A 122 2.75 9.75 -8.82
C GLY A 122 1.69 8.93 -8.06
N GLY A 123 0.63 8.51 -8.74
CA GLY A 123 -0.43 7.66 -8.21
C GLY A 123 -1.59 8.40 -7.55
N VAL A 124 -2.60 7.63 -7.14
CA VAL A 124 -3.81 8.09 -6.46
C VAL A 124 -4.05 7.26 -5.22
N ILE A 125 -4.38 7.91 -4.10
CA ILE A 125 -4.96 7.27 -2.93
C ILE A 125 -6.46 7.56 -2.92
N HIS A 126 -7.26 6.49 -2.96
CA HIS A 126 -8.71 6.52 -2.85
C HIS A 126 -9.17 5.60 -1.70
N TRP A 127 -10.47 5.35 -1.56
CA TRP A 127 -11.01 4.55 -0.44
C TRP A 127 -10.59 5.10 0.94
N THR A 128 -10.52 6.41 1.06
CA THR A 128 -10.17 7.13 2.29
C THR A 128 -11.39 7.31 3.19
N HIS A 129 -12.23 6.29 3.28
CA HIS A 129 -13.48 6.23 4.01
C HIS A 129 -13.71 4.81 4.52
N HIS A 130 -14.62 4.63 5.46
CA HIS A 130 -15.01 3.30 5.91
C HIS A 130 -15.53 2.45 4.76
N ASP A 131 -15.25 1.15 4.79
CA ASP A 131 -15.84 0.21 3.86
C ASP A 131 -17.36 0.10 4.17
N PRO A 132 -18.26 0.53 3.26
CA PRO A 132 -19.71 0.51 3.52
C PRO A 132 -20.25 -0.91 3.78
N ASP A 133 -19.58 -1.93 3.24
CA ASP A 133 -19.94 -3.34 3.42
C ASP A 133 -19.23 -3.98 4.64
N GLY A 134 -18.33 -3.25 5.31
CA GLY A 134 -17.62 -3.71 6.50
C GLY A 134 -16.67 -4.90 6.28
N ARG A 135 -16.22 -5.16 5.05
CA ARG A 135 -15.34 -6.31 4.73
C ARG A 135 -13.88 -6.04 5.09
N THR A 136 -13.50 -4.77 5.13
CA THR A 136 -12.17 -4.29 5.47
C THR A 136 -12.27 -3.13 6.45
N GLN A 137 -11.14 -2.73 7.04
CA GLN A 137 -11.08 -1.55 7.91
C GLN A 137 -11.39 -0.22 7.16
N GLY A 138 -11.41 -0.21 5.82
CA GLY A 138 -11.59 1.00 5.02
C GLY A 138 -10.34 1.88 5.03
N GLY A 139 -10.50 3.19 4.88
CA GLY A 139 -9.46 4.19 5.01
C GLY A 139 -9.97 5.42 5.75
N TRP A 140 -9.13 6.43 5.86
CA TRP A 140 -9.42 7.66 6.59
C TRP A 140 -8.49 8.79 6.18
N ILE A 141 -8.87 10.02 6.50
CA ILE A 141 -7.98 11.18 6.50
C ILE A 141 -7.97 11.78 7.90
N MET A 142 -6.79 12.04 8.44
CA MET A 142 -6.58 12.62 9.76
C MET A 142 -6.03 14.04 9.63
N LEU A 143 -6.78 15.02 10.14
CA LEU A 143 -6.38 16.43 10.21
C LEU A 143 -6.58 16.90 11.65
N ASP A 144 -5.52 17.39 12.31
CA ASP A 144 -5.56 17.92 13.68
C ASP A 144 -6.27 16.98 14.70
N ASN A 145 -5.98 15.68 14.64
CA ASN A 145 -6.60 14.59 15.43
C ASN A 145 -8.09 14.35 15.16
N VAL A 146 -8.65 14.93 14.10
CA VAL A 146 -10.00 14.64 13.61
C VAL A 146 -9.90 13.68 12.42
N SER A 147 -10.60 12.54 12.53
CA SER A 147 -10.68 11.53 11.46
C SER A 147 -11.91 11.77 10.60
N TYR A 148 -11.71 11.75 9.28
CA TYR A 148 -12.75 11.85 8.26
C TYR A 148 -12.80 10.52 7.49
N GLN A 149 -13.95 9.83 7.52
CA GLN A 149 -14.14 8.51 6.93
C GLN A 149 -15.62 8.13 6.80
#